data_AF-A0A7W8KD01-F1
#
_entry.id   AF-A0A7W8KD01-F1
#
_cell.length_a   1.000
_cell.length_b   1.000
_cell.length_c   1.000
_cell.angle_alpha   90.00
_cell.angle_beta   90.00
_cell.angle_gamma   90.00
#
_symmetry.space_group_name_H-M   'P 1'
#
loop_
_entity.id
_entity.type
_entity.pdbx_description
1 polymer ?
#
loop_
_entity_poly.entity_id
_entity_poly.type
_entity_poly.pdbx_seq_one_letter_code
_entity_poly.pdbx_strand_id
1 'polypeptide(L)' 'MLADHAQTADANAARAAFDAAAWTLCELARDPACPRLPDAAWNALLWGQRATDRAELGRHTDVLLDHVRQLSAALARG' A
#
# COMPACT_ATOMS: atom_id res chain seq x y z
N MET A 1 -7.07 8.95 -29.30
CA MET A 1 -5.90 8.11 -28.98
C MET A 1 -5.11 8.61 -27.75
N LEU A 2 -5.04 9.91 -27.46
CA LEU A 2 -4.28 10.42 -26.29
C LEU A 2 -4.92 10.11 -24.92
N ALA A 3 -6.26 10.08 -24.82
CA ALA A 3 -6.95 9.82 -23.56
C ALA A 3 -6.72 8.41 -23.00
N ASP A 4 -6.63 7.41 -23.88
CA ASP A 4 -6.42 5.99 -23.53
C ASP A 4 -5.03 5.75 -22.93
N HIS A 5 -4.00 6.37 -23.51
CA HIS A 5 -2.63 6.31 -22.99
C HIS A 5 -2.48 7.04 -21.65
N ALA A 6 -3.13 8.19 -21.49
CA ALA A 6 -3.09 8.95 -20.23
C ALA A 6 -3.75 8.16 -19.08
N GLN A 7 -4.91 7.55 -19.34
CA GLN A 7 -5.60 6.72 -18.36
C GLN A 7 -4.81 5.47 -17.98
N THR A 8 -4.14 4.84 -18.96
CA THR A 8 -3.27 3.68 -18.73
C THR A 8 -2.04 4.05 -17.89
N ALA A 9 -1.38 5.16 -18.21
CA ALA A 9 -0.22 5.63 -17.44
C ALA A 9 -0.59 5.94 -15.98
N ASP A 10 -1.77 6.51 -15.77
CA ASP A 10 -2.28 6.88 -14.46
C ASP A 10 -2.66 5.66 -13.59
N ALA A 11 -3.24 4.62 -14.20
CA ALA A 11 -3.47 3.34 -13.52
C ALA A 11 -2.16 2.61 -13.18
N ASN A 12 -1.18 2.63 -14.09
CA ASN A 12 0.14 2.06 -13.84
C ASN A 12 0.88 2.78 -12.70
N ALA A 13 0.77 4.11 -12.63
CA ALA A 13 1.35 4.89 -11.54
C ALA A 13 0.71 4.53 -10.19
N ALA A 14 -0.62 4.37 -10.14
CA ALA A 14 -1.31 3.95 -8.92
C ALA A 14 -0.93 2.52 -8.49
N ARG A 15 -0.76 1.60 -9.44
CA ARG A 15 -0.24 0.25 -9.16
C ARG A 15 1.18 0.32 -8.58
N ALA A 16 2.08 1.08 -9.20
CA ALA A 16 3.45 1.22 -8.71
C ALA A 16 3.50 1.81 -7.29
N ALA A 17 2.65 2.79 -6.98
CA ALA A 17 2.53 3.35 -5.64
C ALA A 17 2.03 2.32 -4.61
N PHE A 18 1.01 1.53 -4.97
CA PHE A 18 0.51 0.45 -4.15
C PHE A 18 1.60 -0.60 -3.86
N ASP A 19 2.30 -1.05 -4.90
CA ASP A 19 3.35 -2.07 -4.78
C ASP A 19 4.50 -1.59 -3.89
N ALA A 20 4.89 -0.31 -4.02
CA ALA A 20 5.89 0.31 -3.15
C ALA A 20 5.44 0.33 -1.68
N ALA A 21 4.20 0.76 -1.41
CA ALA A 21 3.66 0.79 -0.05
C ALA A 21 3.55 -0.63 0.56
N ALA A 22 3.08 -1.59 -0.23
CA ALA A 22 2.99 -3.00 0.17
C ALA A 22 4.36 -3.59 0.48
N TRP A 23 5.37 -3.31 -0.36
CA TRP A 23 6.74 -3.73 -0.12
C TRP A 23 7.28 -3.17 1.20
N THR A 24 7.17 -1.85 1.41
CA THR A 24 7.62 -1.22 2.65
C THR A 24 6.93 -1.80 3.89
N LEU A 25 5.62 -2.03 3.81
CA LEU A 25 4.88 -2.65 4.91
C LEU A 25 5.39 -4.06 5.23
N CYS A 26 5.65 -4.87 4.20
CA CYS A 26 6.22 -6.20 4.35
C CYS A 26 7.63 -6.17 4.95
N GLU A 27 8.48 -5.23 4.54
CA GLU A 27 9.82 -5.08 5.12
C GLU A 27 9.75 -4.71 6.61
N LEU A 28 8.86 -3.79 6.99
CA LEU A 28 8.64 -3.47 8.41
C LEU A 28 8.11 -4.68 9.19
N ALA A 29 7.17 -5.43 8.61
CA ALA A 29 6.60 -6.62 9.24
C ALA A 29 7.60 -7.79 9.40
N ARG A 30 8.76 -7.74 8.73
CA ARG A 30 9.85 -8.71 8.93
C ARG A 30 10.67 -8.43 10.19
N ASP A 31 10.61 -7.22 10.73
CA ASP A 31 11.28 -6.91 12.00
C ASP A 31 10.62 -7.70 13.13
N PRO A 32 11.37 -8.49 13.93
CA PRO A 32 10.82 -9.23 15.05
C PRO A 32 10.19 -8.35 16.14
N ALA A 33 10.57 -7.07 16.23
CA ALA A 33 9.96 -6.09 17.11
C ALA A 33 8.69 -5.45 16.50
N CYS A 34 8.35 -5.76 15.24
CA CYS A 34 7.18 -5.19 14.59
C CYS A 34 5.91 -5.65 15.30
N PRO A 35 5.04 -4.73 15.74
CA PRO A 35 3.74 -5.10 16.27
C PRO A 35 2.90 -5.76 15.16
N ARG A 36 1.97 -6.62 15.59
CA ARG A 36 1.08 -7.33 14.67
C ARG A 36 0.29 -6.33 13.81
N LEU A 37 0.33 -6.55 12.49
CA LEU A 37 -0.48 -5.78 11.54
C LEU A 37 -1.98 -5.90 11.86
N PRO A 38 -2.74 -4.80 11.87
CA PRO A 38 -4.18 -4.83 12.05
C PRO A 38 -4.89 -5.38 10.80
N ASP A 39 -6.09 -5.91 10.99
CA ASP A 39 -6.88 -6.53 9.92
C ASP A 39 -7.16 -5.57 8.75
N ALA A 40 -7.27 -4.26 9.03
CA ALA A 40 -7.45 -3.24 8.00
C ALA A 40 -6.27 -3.20 7.01
N ALA A 41 -5.03 -3.31 7.50
CA ALA A 41 -3.84 -3.36 6.65
C ALA A 41 -3.78 -4.65 5.83
N TRP A 42 -4.09 -5.79 6.45
CA TRP A 42 -4.18 -7.07 5.73
C TRP A 42 -5.24 -7.06 4.64
N ASN A 43 -6.42 -6.52 4.93
CA ASN A 43 -7.48 -6.37 3.94
C ASN A 43 -7.05 -5.44 2.81
N ALA A 44 -6.40 -4.31 3.11
CA ALA A 44 -5.90 -3.40 2.08
C ALA A 44 -4.83 -4.06 1.18
N LEU A 45 -3.93 -4.88 1.76
CA LEU A 45 -2.98 -5.69 0.98
C LEU A 45 -3.72 -6.67 0.05
N LEU A 46 -4.64 -7.48 0.59
CA LEU A 46 -5.31 -8.53 -0.17
C LEU A 46 -6.22 -7.95 -1.28
N TRP A 47 -7.01 -6.92 -0.96
CA TRP A 47 -7.91 -6.30 -1.92
C TRP A 47 -7.16 -5.43 -2.93
N GLY A 48 -6.12 -4.71 -2.51
CA GLY A 48 -5.30 -3.91 -3.41
C GLY A 48 -4.53 -4.75 -4.44
N GLN A 49 -4.15 -5.99 -4.12
CA GLN A 49 -3.59 -6.93 -5.11
C GLN A 49 -4.60 -7.31 -6.20
N ARG A 50 -5.90 -7.28 -5.88
CA ARG A 50 -6.99 -7.64 -6.81
C ARG A 50 -7.62 -6.43 -7.51
N ALA A 51 -7.46 -5.24 -6.95
CA ALA A 51 -8.03 -4.00 -7.48
C ALA A 51 -7.47 -3.72 -8.88
N THR A 52 -8.31 -3.45 -9.86
CA THR A 52 -7.89 -3.08 -11.23
C THR A 52 -8.12 -1.60 -11.53
N ASP A 53 -8.97 -0.94 -10.74
CA ASP A 53 -9.26 0.47 -10.87
C ASP A 53 -8.28 1.34 -10.07
N ARG A 54 -7.92 2.49 -10.65
CA ARG A 54 -7.01 3.45 -10.04
C ARG A 54 -7.51 3.97 -8.70
N ALA A 55 -8.79 4.33 -8.59
CA ALA A 55 -9.32 4.94 -7.39
C ALA A 55 -9.39 3.92 -6.24
N GLU A 56 -9.70 2.66 -6.57
CA GLU A 56 -9.62 1.57 -5.60
C GLU A 56 -8.18 1.30 -5.13
N LEU A 57 -7.22 1.24 -6.05
CA LEU A 57 -5.80 1.14 -5.71
C LEU A 57 -5.32 2.31 -4.84
N GLY A 58 -5.76 3.54 -5.15
CA GLY A 58 -5.46 4.72 -4.35
C GLY A 58 -5.92 4.58 -2.90
N ARG A 59 -7.19 4.17 -2.69
CA ARG A 59 -7.73 3.95 -1.34
C ARG A 59 -6.95 2.89 -0.56
N HIS A 60 -6.59 1.78 -1.20
CA HIS A 60 -5.79 0.75 -0.52
C HIS A 60 -4.38 1.25 -0.23
N THR A 61 -3.74 1.94 -1.17
CA THR A 61 -2.43 2.56 -0.97
C THR A 61 -2.41 3.51 0.22
N ASP A 62 -3.42 4.38 0.35
CA ASP A 62 -3.52 5.32 1.47
C ASP A 62 -3.60 4.60 2.82
N VAL A 63 -4.39 3.52 2.89
CA VAL A 63 -4.46 2.68 4.10
C VAL A 63 -3.09 2.06 4.41
N LEU A 64 -2.40 1.52 3.41
CA LEU A 64 -1.07 0.93 3.61
C LEU A 64 -0.06 1.98 4.09
N LEU A 65 -0.04 3.17 3.49
CA LEU A 65 0.88 4.24 3.85
C LEU A 65 0.63 4.77 5.27
N ASP A 66 -0.63 4.89 5.69
CA ASP A 66 -0.97 5.26 7.06
C ASP A 66 -0.40 4.23 8.06
N HIS A 67 -0.54 2.94 7.75
CA HIS A 67 -0.05 1.87 8.62
C HIS A 67 1.48 1.77 8.62
N VAL A 68 2.13 1.96 7.47
CA VAL A 68 3.60 2.08 7.39
C VAL A 68 4.09 3.16 8.35
N ARG A 69 3.47 4.35 8.33
CA ARG A 69 3.84 5.46 9.23
C ARG A 69 3.66 5.10 10.70
N GLN A 70 2.55 4.46 11.06
CA GLN A 70 2.28 4.03 12.42
C GLN A 70 3.29 2.99 12.92
N LEU A 71 3.61 1.99 12.11
CA LEU A 71 4.58 0.95 12.44
C LEU A 71 6.00 1.49 12.55
N SER A 72 6.44 2.31 11.59
CA SER A 72 7.75 2.96 11.66
C SER A 72 7.88 3.81 12.93
N ALA A 73 6.83 4.54 13.30
CA ALA A 73 6.83 5.32 14.53
C ALA A 73 6.81 4.44 15.80
N ALA A 74 6.20 3.25 15.76
CA ALA A 74 6.21 2.31 16.88
C ALA A 74 7.60 1.67 17.06
N LEU A 75 8.23 1.23 15.97
CA LEU A 75 9.57 0.65 15.96
C LEU A 75 10.64 1.66 16.38
N ALA A 76 10.53 2.93 15.97
CA ALA A 76 11.47 3.96 16.40
C ALA A 76 11.40 4.32 17.90
N ARG A 77 10.36 3.86 18.61
CA ARG A 77 10.14 4.10 20.05
C ARG A 77 10.49 2.89 20.93
N GLY A 78 10.70 1.72 20.34
CA GLY A 78 11.09 0.48 21.03
C GLY A 78 12.60 0.34 21.10
#